data_AF-A0AAU1VZJ0-F1
#
_entry.id   AF-A0AAU1VZJ0-F1
#
_cell.length_a   1.000
_cell.length_b   1.000
_cell.length_c   1.000
_cell.angle_alpha   90.00
_cell.angle_beta   90.00
_cell.angle_gamma   90.00
#
_symmetry.space_group_name_H-M   'P 1'
#
loop_
_entity.id
_entity.type
_entity.pdbx_description
1 polymer ?
#
loop_
_entity_poly.entity_id
_entity_poly.type
_entity_poly.pdbx_seq_one_letter_code
_entity_poly.pdbx_strand_id
1 'polypeptide(L)'
;MFKTWREEYRTNQAARRQIALERWEQEKRWREEDRAARQKAIAENSAELAVHNSNVKAAASVSYLTLVCHEDTWTFMAARAFGQWKPEWTQSVKPPITSSWAPTWDEQTNFTVDPNLPEGRIKKLPNGTARHGMQQVLLSGHNLTQLLSSLHEGSKEEDIGASARCSRLYGKLVEFVSLIDPDAEAGQTTGVTYRIDDSLDATRIKR
;
A
#
# COMPACT_ATOMS: atom_id res chain seq x y z
N MET A 1 -25.04 1.13 -71.08
CA MET A 1 -23.97 0.53 -70.26
C MET A 1 -22.91 1.53 -69.78
N PHE A 2 -22.33 2.40 -70.62
CA PHE A 2 -21.28 3.33 -70.15
C PHE A 2 -21.76 4.46 -69.23
N LYS A 3 -23.01 4.92 -69.37
CA LYS A 3 -23.58 6.00 -68.51
C LYS A 3 -23.86 5.51 -67.09
N THR A 4 -24.47 4.33 -66.95
CA THR A 4 -24.75 3.68 -65.66
C THR A 4 -23.47 3.38 -64.88
N TRP A 5 -22.43 2.89 -65.55
CA TRP A 5 -21.13 2.63 -64.91
C TRP A 5 -20.41 3.90 -64.42
N ARG A 6 -20.54 5.02 -65.14
CA ARG A 6 -20.00 6.33 -64.69
C ARG A 6 -20.74 6.90 -63.49
N GLU A 7 -22.05 6.68 -63.41
CA GLU A 7 -22.87 7.09 -62.27
C GLU A 7 -22.56 6.24 -61.03
N GLU A 8 -22.49 4.91 -61.18
CA GLU A 8 -22.05 3.99 -60.12
C GLU A 8 -20.63 4.28 -59.62
N TYR A 9 -19.72 4.69 -60.52
CA TYR A 9 -18.37 5.09 -60.12
C TYR A 9 -18.37 6.38 -59.28
N ARG A 10 -19.21 7.36 -59.63
CA ARG A 10 -19.34 8.63 -58.90
C ARG A 10 -19.98 8.44 -57.53
N THR A 11 -21.02 7.61 -57.43
CA THR A 11 -21.66 7.29 -56.15
C THR A 11 -20.72 6.50 -55.24
N ASN A 12 -19.96 5.54 -55.78
CA ASN A 12 -18.93 4.83 -55.03
C ASN A 12 -17.78 5.74 -54.58
N GLN A 13 -17.37 6.72 -55.39
CA GLN A 13 -16.38 7.72 -54.95
C GLN A 13 -16.92 8.61 -53.84
N ALA A 14 -18.17 9.06 -53.92
CA ALA A 14 -18.80 9.88 -52.89
C ALA A 14 -18.92 9.10 -51.58
N ALA A 15 -19.38 7.84 -51.63
CA ALA A 15 -19.46 6.95 -50.48
C ALA A 15 -18.08 6.73 -49.83
N ARG A 16 -17.02 6.53 -50.61
CA ARG A 16 -15.65 6.38 -50.09
C ARG A 16 -15.16 7.63 -49.37
N ARG A 17 -15.46 8.83 -49.88
CA ARG A 17 -15.10 10.09 -49.23
C ARG A 17 -15.85 10.26 -47.90
N GLN A 18 -17.12 9.88 -47.87
CA GLN A 18 -17.94 9.97 -46.66
C GLN A 18 -17.46 9.01 -45.57
N ILE A 19 -17.17 7.75 -45.94
CA ILE A 19 -16.57 6.77 -45.01
C ILE A 19 -15.21 7.25 -44.48
N ALA A 20 -14.39 7.89 -45.33
CA ALA A 20 -13.10 8.42 -44.91
C ALA A 20 -13.24 9.58 -43.91
N LEU A 21 -14.22 10.47 -44.11
CA LEU A 21 -14.52 11.57 -43.19
C LEU A 21 -15.04 11.03 -41.85
N GLU A 22 -15.98 10.08 -41.86
CA GLU A 22 -16.50 9.45 -40.65
C GLU A 22 -15.40 8.75 -39.84
N ARG A 23 -14.51 8.00 -40.51
CA ARG A 23 -13.35 7.37 -39.85
C ARG A 23 -12.42 8.40 -39.25
N TRP A 24 -12.14 9.49 -39.96
CA TRP A 24 -11.28 10.56 -39.46
C TRP A 24 -11.90 11.28 -38.26
N GLU A 25 -13.21 11.52 -38.27
CA GLU A 25 -13.93 12.09 -37.13
C GLU A 25 -13.94 11.14 -35.93
N GLN A 26 -14.17 9.85 -36.14
CA GLN A 26 -14.08 8.83 -35.08
C GLN A 26 -12.68 8.77 -34.48
N GLU A 27 -11.64 8.75 -35.33
CA GLU A 27 -10.26 8.72 -34.86
C GLU A 27 -9.90 9.98 -34.08
N LYS A 28 -10.40 11.16 -34.50
CA LYS A 28 -10.26 12.39 -33.72
C LYS A 28 -10.90 12.29 -32.35
N ARG A 29 -12.13 11.79 -32.26
CA ARG A 29 -12.84 11.59 -30.98
C ARG A 29 -12.07 10.64 -30.08
N TRP A 30 -11.61 9.49 -30.59
CA TRP A 30 -10.80 8.55 -29.81
C TRP A 30 -9.48 9.16 -29.31
N ARG A 31 -8.80 9.98 -30.13
CA ARG A 31 -7.59 10.69 -29.70
C ARG A 31 -7.86 11.76 -28.64
N GLU A 32 -9.04 12.37 -28.64
CA GLU A 32 -9.46 13.32 -27.62
C GLU A 32 -9.87 12.61 -26.34
N GLU A 33 -10.61 11.51 -26.44
CA GLU A 33 -10.99 10.63 -25.33
C GLU A 33 -9.77 10.04 -24.62
N ASP A 34 -8.80 9.49 -25.37
CA ASP A 34 -7.55 8.95 -24.81
C ASP A 34 -6.72 10.05 -24.12
N ARG A 35 -6.65 11.25 -24.70
CA ARG A 35 -5.99 12.41 -24.05
C ARG A 35 -6.70 12.82 -22.77
N ALA A 36 -8.04 12.88 -22.77
CA ALA A 36 -8.83 13.21 -21.59
C ALA A 36 -8.69 12.15 -20.49
N ALA A 37 -8.73 10.86 -20.86
CA ALA A 37 -8.53 9.74 -19.94
C ALA A 37 -7.13 9.77 -19.30
N ARG A 38 -6.08 10.01 -20.10
CA ARG A 38 -4.72 10.17 -19.59
C ARG A 38 -4.58 11.38 -18.67
N GLN A 39 -5.14 12.53 -19.04
CA GLN A 39 -5.11 13.72 -18.19
C GLN A 39 -5.84 13.49 -16.87
N LYS A 40 -6.99 12.82 -16.90
CA LYS A 40 -7.75 12.44 -15.71
C LYS A 40 -6.92 11.50 -14.82
N ALA A 41 -6.32 10.46 -15.39
CA ALA A 41 -5.47 9.53 -14.65
C ALA A 41 -4.25 10.24 -14.01
N ILE A 42 -3.60 11.16 -14.74
CA ILE A 42 -2.51 11.97 -14.20
C ILE A 42 -2.98 12.84 -13.03
N ALA A 43 -4.13 13.50 -13.18
CA ALA A 43 -4.70 14.34 -12.13
C ALA A 43 -5.04 13.53 -10.87
N GLU A 44 -5.71 12.39 -11.03
CA GLU A 44 -6.06 11.47 -9.93
C GLU A 44 -4.79 10.96 -9.22
N ASN A 45 -3.79 10.50 -9.97
CA ASN A 45 -2.52 10.04 -9.41
C ASN A 45 -1.78 11.16 -8.66
N SER A 46 -1.82 12.40 -9.16
CA SER A 46 -1.17 13.54 -8.51
C SER A 46 -1.81 13.92 -7.17
N ALA A 47 -3.15 13.87 -7.12
CA ALA A 47 -3.90 14.14 -5.90
C ALA A 47 -3.66 13.04 -4.86
N GLU A 48 -3.70 11.77 -5.29
CA GLU A 48 -3.39 10.62 -4.45
C GLU A 48 -1.99 10.71 -3.85
N LEU A 49 -0.98 11.07 -4.65
CA LEU A 49 0.39 11.25 -4.19
C LEU A 49 0.54 12.41 -3.20
N ALA A 50 -0.18 13.52 -3.41
CA ALA A 50 -0.18 14.65 -2.49
C ALA A 50 -0.76 14.25 -1.12
N VAL A 51 -1.87 13.49 -1.11
CA VAL A 51 -2.47 12.95 0.12
C VAL A 51 -1.50 12.00 0.81
N HIS A 52 -0.87 11.09 0.07
CA HIS A 52 0.14 10.18 0.62
C HIS A 52 1.30 10.95 1.28
N ASN A 53 1.86 11.95 0.60
CA ASN A 53 2.95 12.77 1.14
C ASN A 53 2.56 13.52 2.41
N SER A 54 1.31 14.01 2.50
CA SER A 54 0.79 14.63 3.72
C SER A 54 0.75 13.65 4.88
N ASN A 55 0.29 12.41 4.65
CA ASN A 55 0.25 11.37 5.66
C ASN A 55 1.66 10.95 6.11
N VAL A 56 2.61 10.83 5.19
CA VAL A 56 4.02 10.54 5.51
C VAL A 56 4.62 11.66 6.35
N LYS A 57 4.35 12.93 6.03
CA LYS A 57 4.82 14.07 6.83
C LYS A 57 4.26 14.05 8.25
N ALA A 58 2.98 13.76 8.41
CA ALA A 58 2.36 13.65 9.73
C ALA A 58 2.85 12.41 10.50
N ALA A 59 3.12 11.30 9.83
CA ALA A 59 3.76 10.13 10.46
C ALA A 59 5.18 10.43 10.97
N ALA A 60 5.92 11.29 10.27
CA ALA A 60 7.29 11.66 10.65
C ALA A 60 7.35 12.50 11.94
N SER A 61 6.29 13.23 12.31
CA SER A 61 6.25 13.97 13.59
C SER A 61 5.99 13.07 14.80
N VAL A 62 5.58 11.82 14.58
CA VAL A 62 5.32 10.84 15.64
C VAL A 62 6.63 10.37 16.26
N SER A 63 6.77 10.54 17.58
CA SER A 63 7.93 10.01 18.29
C SER A 63 7.85 8.49 18.43
N TYR A 64 6.80 8.01 19.11
CA TYR A 64 6.50 6.59 19.22
C TYR A 64 5.00 6.35 19.35
N LEU A 65 4.53 5.23 18.79
CA LEU A 65 3.16 4.72 18.94
C LEU A 65 3.17 3.24 19.29
N THR A 66 2.13 2.79 19.99
CA THR A 66 1.96 1.35 20.28
C THR A 66 0.90 0.77 19.36
N LEU A 67 1.31 -0.09 18.43
CA LEU A 67 0.42 -0.83 17.56
C LEU A 67 0.06 -2.18 18.20
N VAL A 68 -1.22 -2.46 18.36
CA VAL A 68 -1.72 -3.77 18.83
C VAL A 68 -2.32 -4.50 17.64
N CYS A 69 -1.68 -5.57 17.20
CA CYS A 69 -2.10 -6.30 16.02
C CYS A 69 -1.80 -7.79 16.16
N HIS A 70 -2.39 -8.60 15.28
CA HIS A 70 -2.01 -9.99 15.15
C HIS A 70 -0.59 -10.13 14.58
N GLU A 71 0.09 -11.21 14.96
CA GLU A 71 1.45 -11.54 14.54
C GLU A 71 1.58 -11.64 13.01
N ASP A 72 0.58 -12.20 12.34
CA ASP A 72 0.52 -12.32 10.89
C ASP A 72 0.46 -10.95 10.20
N THR A 73 -0.30 -10.02 10.80
CA THR A 73 -0.52 -8.67 10.29
C THR A 73 0.78 -7.88 10.36
N TRP A 74 1.47 -7.95 11.50
CA TRP A 74 2.80 -7.36 11.63
C TRP A 74 3.82 -8.01 10.71
N THR A 75 3.87 -9.33 10.63
CA THR A 75 4.84 -10.05 9.78
C THR A 75 4.67 -9.63 8.32
N PHE A 76 3.42 -9.53 7.85
CA PHE A 76 3.12 -9.03 6.51
C PHE A 76 3.64 -7.61 6.28
N MET A 77 3.33 -6.70 7.21
CA MET A 77 3.75 -5.30 7.13
C MET A 77 5.27 -5.13 7.20
N ALA A 78 5.91 -5.80 8.16
CA ALA A 78 7.33 -5.72 8.44
C ALA A 78 8.16 -6.33 7.31
N ALA A 79 7.74 -7.48 6.76
CA ALA A 79 8.43 -8.08 5.61
C ALA A 79 8.37 -7.16 4.38
N ARG A 80 7.25 -6.46 4.16
CA ARG A 80 7.16 -5.49 3.06
C ARG A 80 7.99 -4.24 3.29
N ALA A 81 7.94 -3.66 4.48
CA ALA A 81 8.63 -2.40 4.77
C ALA A 81 10.14 -2.56 4.98
N PHE A 82 10.58 -3.71 5.48
CA PHE A 82 11.96 -3.93 5.91
C PHE A 82 12.63 -5.10 5.17
N GLY A 83 11.95 -5.72 4.21
CA GLY A 83 12.49 -6.78 3.33
C GLY A 83 12.25 -8.20 3.82
N GLN A 84 12.35 -8.44 5.12
CA GLN A 84 12.03 -9.73 5.71
C GLN A 84 11.50 -9.57 7.14
N TRP A 85 10.72 -10.54 7.57
CA TRP A 85 10.36 -10.69 8.97
C TRP A 85 9.93 -12.13 9.22
N LYS A 86 10.23 -12.68 10.40
CA LYS A 86 9.67 -13.96 10.83
C LYS A 86 8.70 -13.78 11.99
N PRO A 87 7.61 -14.57 12.05
CA PRO A 87 6.58 -14.42 13.09
C PRO A 87 7.15 -14.50 14.52
N GLU A 88 8.11 -15.40 14.75
CA GLU A 88 8.77 -15.59 16.04
C GLU A 88 9.68 -14.42 16.46
N TRP A 89 10.08 -13.55 15.51
CA TRP A 89 10.96 -12.44 15.82
C TRP A 89 10.24 -11.32 16.56
N THR A 90 10.90 -10.84 17.61
CA THR A 90 10.45 -9.72 18.45
C THR A 90 11.38 -8.50 18.37
N GLN A 91 12.47 -8.63 17.61
CA GLN A 91 13.47 -7.60 17.43
C GLN A 91 14.18 -7.75 16.08
N SER A 92 14.77 -6.67 15.56
CA SER A 92 15.58 -6.68 14.33
C SER A 92 17.07 -6.84 14.57
N VAL A 93 17.49 -6.85 15.84
CA VAL A 93 18.90 -6.91 16.25
C VAL A 93 19.27 -8.28 16.80
N LYS A 94 20.58 -8.57 16.84
CA LYS A 94 21.10 -9.81 17.38
C LYS A 94 20.94 -9.91 18.91
N PRO A 95 20.35 -11.00 19.44
CA PRO A 95 20.34 -11.31 20.87
C PRO A 95 21.58 -12.14 21.27
N PRO A 96 21.74 -12.43 22.57
CA PRO A 96 22.64 -13.49 23.02
C PRO A 96 22.33 -14.84 22.35
N ILE A 97 23.35 -15.68 22.17
CA ILE A 97 23.41 -16.90 21.32
C ILE A 97 22.23 -17.88 21.48
N THR A 98 21.54 -17.85 22.62
CA THR A 98 20.50 -18.82 23.01
C THR A 98 19.08 -18.45 22.58
N SER A 99 18.86 -17.32 21.91
CA SER A 99 17.52 -16.78 21.71
C SER A 99 16.96 -17.12 20.33
N SER A 100 15.77 -17.73 20.28
CA SER A 100 15.06 -18.08 19.02
C SER A 100 14.14 -16.98 18.48
N TRP A 101 13.91 -15.91 19.25
CA TRP A 101 12.96 -14.83 18.95
C TRP A 101 13.58 -13.62 18.25
N ALA A 102 14.68 -13.84 17.52
CA ALA A 102 15.40 -12.79 16.83
C ALA A 102 16.18 -13.33 15.63
N PRO A 103 16.58 -12.45 14.69
CA PRO A 103 17.33 -12.87 13.51
C PRO A 103 18.76 -13.31 13.84
N THR A 104 19.23 -14.31 13.11
CA THR A 104 20.66 -14.68 13.03
C THR A 104 21.47 -13.58 12.32
N TRP A 105 22.80 -13.72 12.31
CA TRP A 105 23.70 -12.79 11.61
C TRP A 105 23.40 -12.73 10.10
N ASP A 106 23.30 -13.89 9.45
CA ASP A 106 23.04 -13.98 8.01
C ASP A 106 21.64 -13.47 7.66
N GLU A 107 20.68 -13.65 8.58
CA GLU A 107 19.37 -13.06 8.40
C GLU A 107 19.45 -11.54 8.50
N GLN A 108 20.12 -10.95 9.49
CA GLN A 108 20.18 -9.48 9.64
C GLN A 108 20.64 -8.73 8.36
N THR A 109 21.50 -9.32 7.55
CA THR A 109 21.95 -8.71 6.30
C THR A 109 20.90 -8.64 5.19
N ASN A 110 19.78 -9.37 5.33
CA ASN A 110 18.69 -9.39 4.35
C ASN A 110 17.61 -8.33 4.63
N PHE A 111 17.72 -7.56 5.73
CA PHE A 111 16.87 -6.38 5.89
C PHE A 111 17.24 -5.34 4.84
N THR A 112 16.24 -4.83 4.11
CA THR A 112 16.44 -3.71 3.16
C THR A 112 16.66 -2.39 3.89
N VAL A 113 16.02 -2.24 5.05
CA VAL A 113 16.16 -1.12 5.99
C VAL A 113 16.08 -1.69 7.41
N ASP A 114 16.98 -1.28 8.31
CA ASP A 114 16.88 -1.69 9.73
C ASP A 114 15.69 -0.98 10.39
N PRO A 115 14.66 -1.72 10.86
CA PRO A 115 13.53 -1.12 11.54
C PRO A 115 13.87 -0.63 12.95
N ASN A 116 15.10 -0.78 13.45
CA ASN A 116 15.52 -0.35 14.79
C ASN A 116 14.54 -0.80 15.88
N LEU A 117 14.24 -2.09 15.89
CA LEU A 117 13.37 -2.73 16.88
C LEU A 117 14.24 -3.53 17.85
N PRO A 118 14.88 -2.89 18.85
CA PRO A 118 15.57 -3.63 19.90
C PRO A 118 14.59 -4.40 20.78
N GLU A 119 15.13 -5.25 21.65
CA GLU A 119 14.37 -6.01 22.63
C GLU A 119 13.35 -5.13 23.38
N GLY A 120 12.16 -5.68 23.60
CA GLY A 120 11.09 -5.02 24.34
C GLY A 120 10.20 -4.08 23.51
N ARG A 121 10.56 -3.78 22.25
CA ARG A 121 9.68 -3.06 21.31
C ARG A 121 8.53 -3.91 20.81
N ILE A 122 8.71 -5.23 20.69
CA ILE A 122 7.62 -6.16 20.39
C ILE A 122 7.33 -7.02 21.61
N LYS A 123 6.08 -7.05 22.04
CA LYS A 123 5.60 -7.88 23.16
C LYS A 123 4.47 -8.77 22.68
N LYS A 124 4.71 -10.09 22.66
CA LYS A 124 3.65 -11.08 22.44
C LYS A 124 2.68 -11.01 23.61
N LEU A 125 1.40 -10.82 23.33
CA LEU A 125 0.38 -10.77 24.37
C LEU A 125 0.02 -12.20 24.78
N PRO A 126 -0.19 -12.48 26.07
CA PRO A 126 -0.48 -13.83 26.54
C PRO A 126 -1.79 -14.36 25.94
N ASN A 127 -1.77 -15.65 25.61
CA ASN A 127 -2.89 -16.38 25.03
C ASN A 127 -4.04 -16.54 26.05
N GLY A 128 -4.91 -15.54 26.10
CA GLY A 128 -6.28 -15.70 26.60
C GLY A 128 -7.21 -16.13 25.46
N THR A 129 -8.42 -16.60 25.79
CA THR A 129 -9.45 -17.03 24.83
C THR A 129 -9.82 -15.95 23.78
N ALA A 130 -9.45 -14.69 24.00
CA ALA A 130 -9.71 -13.56 23.10
C ALA A 130 -8.44 -12.88 22.53
N ARG A 131 -7.22 -13.39 22.79
CA ARG A 131 -5.95 -12.70 22.44
C ARG A 131 -4.89 -13.60 21.80
N HIS A 132 -5.29 -14.76 21.27
CA HIS A 132 -4.35 -15.68 20.65
C HIS A 132 -3.63 -15.03 19.46
N GLY A 133 -2.29 -15.01 19.48
CA GLY A 133 -1.49 -14.45 18.38
C GLY A 133 -1.48 -12.91 18.31
N MET A 134 -2.02 -12.21 19.31
CA MET A 134 -1.93 -10.76 19.40
C MET A 134 -0.56 -10.33 19.94
N GLN A 135 -0.07 -9.18 19.48
CA GLN A 135 1.15 -8.57 19.98
C GLN A 135 1.05 -7.05 19.98
N GLN A 136 1.92 -6.44 20.79
CA GLN A 136 2.15 -5.00 20.80
C GLN A 136 3.49 -4.70 20.12
N VAL A 137 3.51 -3.71 19.24
CA VAL A 137 4.70 -3.24 18.52
C VAL A 137 4.84 -1.74 18.77
N LEU A 138 5.92 -1.35 19.41
CA LEU A 138 6.26 0.05 19.66
C LEU A 138 7.03 0.59 18.45
N LEU A 139 6.36 1.38 17.61
CA LEU A 139 6.88 1.91 16.35
C LEU A 139 7.34 3.35 16.50
N SER A 140 8.45 3.70 15.87
CA SER A 140 8.87 5.09 15.67
C SER A 140 8.13 5.72 14.50
N GLY A 141 8.12 7.05 14.42
CA GLY A 141 7.64 7.76 13.23
C GLY A 141 8.38 7.35 11.96
N HIS A 142 9.69 7.12 12.05
CA HIS A 142 10.48 6.61 10.91
C HIS A 142 9.92 5.28 10.39
N ASN A 143 9.70 4.30 11.28
CA ASN A 143 9.15 3.00 10.87
C ASN A 143 7.73 3.15 10.31
N LEU A 144 6.93 4.05 10.89
CA LEU A 144 5.59 4.34 10.39
C LEU A 144 5.63 4.92 8.96
N THR A 145 6.57 5.80 8.65
CA THR A 145 6.74 6.31 7.28
C THR A 145 7.10 5.21 6.29
N GLN A 146 8.05 4.32 6.64
CA GLN A 146 8.40 3.16 5.80
C GLN A 146 7.18 2.26 5.55
N LEU A 147 6.42 1.97 6.60
CA LEU A 147 5.19 1.17 6.49
C LEU A 147 4.15 1.82 5.58
N LEU A 148 3.91 3.13 5.73
CA LEU A 148 2.96 3.86 4.87
C LEU A 148 3.40 3.83 3.41
N SER A 149 4.69 4.07 3.12
CA SER A 149 5.22 4.04 1.76
C SER A 149 5.11 2.64 1.14
N SER A 150 5.56 1.59 1.84
CA SER A 150 5.50 0.23 1.32
C SER A 150 4.07 -0.29 1.15
N LEU A 151 3.12 0.09 2.01
CA LEU A 151 1.71 -0.28 1.84
C LEU A 151 1.03 0.53 0.73
N HIS A 152 1.41 1.78 0.53
CA HIS A 152 0.93 2.59 -0.59
C HIS A 152 1.41 2.03 -1.93
N GLU A 153 2.70 1.67 -2.04
CA GLU A 153 3.23 0.99 -3.23
C GLU A 153 2.57 -0.38 -3.41
N GLY A 154 2.46 -1.15 -2.33
CA GLY A 154 1.83 -2.47 -2.34
C GLY A 154 0.36 -2.45 -2.76
N SER A 155 -0.35 -1.34 -2.53
CA SER A 155 -1.75 -1.18 -2.97
C SER A 155 -1.90 -1.16 -4.51
N LYS A 156 -0.80 -0.92 -5.24
CA LYS A 156 -0.77 -0.83 -6.70
C LYS A 156 -0.22 -2.09 -7.38
N GLU A 157 0.08 -3.14 -6.59
CA GLU A 157 0.54 -4.42 -7.09
C GLU A 157 -0.55 -5.15 -7.91
N GLU A 158 -0.13 -5.98 -8.86
CA GLU A 158 -1.05 -6.75 -9.71
C GLU A 158 -1.78 -7.88 -8.95
N ASP A 159 -1.17 -8.41 -7.88
CA ASP A 159 -1.83 -9.39 -7.02
C ASP A 159 -2.96 -8.72 -6.23
N ILE A 160 -4.19 -9.02 -6.66
CA ILE A 160 -5.43 -8.49 -6.08
C ILE A 160 -5.50 -8.75 -4.56
N GLY A 161 -5.03 -9.91 -4.10
CA GLY A 161 -5.08 -10.27 -2.69
C GLY A 161 -4.14 -9.41 -1.84
N ALA A 162 -2.89 -9.30 -2.28
CA ALA A 162 -1.89 -8.46 -1.65
C ALA A 162 -2.26 -6.97 -1.73
N SER A 163 -2.65 -6.47 -2.91
CA SER A 163 -3.09 -5.10 -3.14
C SER A 163 -4.26 -4.70 -2.23
N ALA A 164 -5.29 -5.55 -2.13
CA ALA A 164 -6.42 -5.28 -1.25
C ALA A 164 -6.01 -5.26 0.23
N ARG A 165 -5.11 -6.16 0.65
CA ARG A 165 -4.59 -6.17 2.03
C ARG A 165 -3.77 -4.92 2.33
N CYS A 166 -2.87 -4.54 1.43
CA CYS A 166 -2.06 -3.33 1.51
C CYS A 166 -2.95 -2.07 1.60
N SER A 167 -3.97 -1.98 0.75
CA SER A 167 -4.93 -0.86 0.74
C SER A 167 -5.67 -0.72 2.07
N ARG A 168 -6.16 -1.84 2.66
CA ARG A 168 -6.85 -1.83 3.96
C ARG A 168 -5.91 -1.41 5.09
N LEU A 169 -4.72 -2.00 5.16
CA LEU A 169 -3.74 -1.69 6.20
C LEU A 169 -3.23 -0.25 6.10
N TYR A 170 -2.99 0.23 4.87
CA TYR A 170 -2.67 1.63 4.61
C TYR A 170 -3.77 2.54 5.13
N GLY A 171 -5.03 2.27 4.78
CA GLY A 171 -6.18 3.03 5.28
C GLY A 171 -6.23 3.09 6.81
N LYS A 172 -5.96 1.99 7.51
CA LYS A 172 -5.92 1.96 8.98
C LYS A 172 -4.79 2.79 9.59
N LEU A 173 -3.60 2.76 8.99
CA LEU A 173 -2.51 3.61 9.46
C LEU A 173 -2.77 5.09 9.16
N VAL A 174 -3.43 5.41 8.03
CA VAL A 174 -3.85 6.78 7.71
C VAL A 174 -4.93 7.29 8.67
N GLU A 175 -5.93 6.47 9.00
CA GLU A 175 -6.92 6.78 10.04
C GLU A 175 -6.20 7.17 11.34
N PHE A 176 -5.19 6.41 11.76
CA PHE A 176 -4.39 6.74 12.93
C PHE A 176 -3.62 8.06 12.79
N VAL A 177 -2.91 8.26 11.68
CA VAL A 177 -2.15 9.50 11.43
C VAL A 177 -3.06 10.73 11.44
N SER A 178 -4.30 10.60 10.96
CA SER A 178 -5.28 11.70 11.00
C SER A 178 -5.75 12.08 12.40
N LEU A 179 -5.57 11.21 13.40
CA LEU A 179 -5.87 11.49 14.80
C LEU A 179 -4.73 12.22 15.52
N ILE A 180 -3.56 12.34 14.87
CA ILE A 180 -2.40 13.02 15.43
C ILE A 180 -2.50 14.48 15.05
N ASP A 181 -2.39 15.35 16.04
CA ASP A 181 -2.34 16.80 15.81
C ASP A 181 -1.05 17.14 15.02
N PRO A 182 -1.16 17.63 13.78
CA PRO A 182 0.00 17.96 12.95
C PRO A 182 0.81 19.13 13.50
N ASP A 183 0.23 19.95 14.38
CA ASP A 183 0.87 21.09 15.05
C ASP A 183 1.41 20.73 16.44
N ALA A 184 1.27 19.47 16.89
CA ALA A 184 1.90 19.01 18.11
C ALA A 184 3.43 19.05 17.98
N GLU A 185 4.12 19.45 19.06
CA GLU A 185 5.57 19.50 19.08
C GLU A 185 6.18 18.13 18.73
N ALA A 186 7.12 18.13 17.77
CA ALA A 186 7.90 16.95 17.42
C ALA A 186 8.60 16.43 18.68
N GLY A 187 8.26 15.22 19.12
CA GLY A 187 8.72 14.71 20.42
C GLY A 187 7.61 14.23 21.34
N GLN A 188 6.35 14.64 21.13
CA GLN A 188 5.25 14.13 21.93
C GLN A 188 5.03 12.64 21.64
N THR A 189 5.50 11.79 22.56
CA THR A 189 5.01 10.43 22.72
C THR A 189 3.53 10.52 23.01
N THR A 190 2.68 10.29 22.01
CA THR A 190 1.24 10.37 22.20
C THR A 190 0.73 9.27 23.13
N GLY A 191 1.54 8.24 23.46
CA GLY A 191 1.09 7.13 24.31
C GLY A 191 -0.10 6.38 23.72
N VAL A 192 -0.43 6.66 22.45
CA VAL A 192 -1.64 6.15 21.81
C VAL A 192 -1.40 4.70 21.45
N THR A 193 -2.33 3.88 21.93
CA THR A 193 -2.43 2.47 21.60
C THR A 193 -3.46 2.33 20.49
N TYR A 194 -3.02 1.95 19.29
CA TYR A 194 -3.89 1.74 18.15
C TYR A 194 -4.02 0.25 17.84
N ARG A 195 -5.25 -0.26 17.74
CA ARG A 195 -5.51 -1.67 17.46
C ARG A 195 -5.85 -1.85 15.99
N ILE A 196 -5.10 -2.71 15.30
CA ILE A 196 -5.42 -3.19 13.95
C ILE A 196 -5.79 -4.66 14.03
N ASP A 197 -6.92 -5.01 13.45
CA ASP A 197 -7.38 -6.39 13.32
C ASP A 197 -7.61 -6.71 11.84
N ASP A 198 -6.56 -7.20 11.17
CA ASP A 198 -6.58 -7.67 9.77
C ASP A 198 -6.13 -9.14 9.69
N SER A 199 -6.26 -9.88 10.81
CA SER A 199 -6.06 -11.32 10.74
C SER A 199 -7.08 -11.90 9.77
N LEU A 200 -6.62 -12.70 8.83
CA LEU A 200 -7.51 -13.60 8.11
C LEU A 200 -8.12 -14.50 9.17
N ASP A 201 -9.39 -14.25 9.48
CA ASP A 201 -10.20 -15.05 10.37
C ASP A 201 -9.96 -16.52 9.99
N ALA A 202 -9.33 -17.30 10.87
CA ALA A 202 -8.98 -18.71 10.66
C ALA A 202 -10.24 -19.60 10.43
N THR A 203 -11.41 -18.98 10.31
CA THR A 203 -12.72 -19.54 9.99
C THR A 203 -12.99 -19.67 8.48
N ARG A 204 -12.10 -19.21 7.58
CA ARG A 204 -12.20 -19.46 6.13
C ARG A 204 -10.98 -20.18 5.53
N ILE A 205 -10.59 -21.30 6.13
CA ILE A 205 -10.00 -22.40 5.36
C ILE A 205 -10.88 -23.64 5.57
N LYS A 206 -11.91 -23.75 4.73
CA LYS A 206 -12.50 -25.04 4.37
C LYS A 206 -12.23 -25.28 2.90
N ARG A 207 -11.23 -26.11 2.63
CA ARG A 207 -11.38 -27.29 1.77
C ARG A 207 -10.34 -28.32 2.16
#